data_AF-A0A511NCD6-F1
#
_entry.id   AF-A0A511NCD6-F1
#
_cell.length_a   1.000
_cell.length_b   1.000
_cell.length_c   1.000
_cell.angle_alpha   90.00
_cell.angle_beta   90.00
_cell.angle_gamma   90.00
#
_symmetry.space_group_name_H-M   'P 1'
#
loop_
_entity.id
_entity.type
_entity.pdbx_description
1 polymer ?
#
loop_
_entity_poly.entity_id
_entity_poly.type
_entity_poly.pdbx_seq_one_letter_code
_entity_poly.pdbx_strand_id
1 'polypeptide(L)'
;MEAGCTFMYCNCVKYHELTDQELNELCCTRLGWEKKSHVWEHGSTWHQHAWFKGETLLGFPNFLSQDPVVSQLQEFIEARGLQNEYGYCLFELLEARKLQHDHAWYVLAHASPRHRVLAFLRATEEQEQLEATVLDGLSSQQPGLGK
;
A
#
# COMPACT_ATOMS: atom_id res chain seq x y z
N MET A 1 31.36 -19.72 17.95
CA MET A 1 29.98 -19.91 17.46
C MET A 1 29.54 -18.55 16.94
N GLU A 2 29.64 -18.36 15.64
CA GLU A 2 29.33 -17.09 14.98
C GLU A 2 27.81 -16.94 14.93
N ALA A 3 27.30 -15.86 15.51
CA ALA A 3 25.90 -15.48 15.41
C ALA A 3 25.63 -15.11 13.94
N GLY A 4 24.84 -15.95 13.26
CA GLY A 4 24.35 -15.67 11.93
C GLY A 4 23.47 -14.42 11.97
N CYS A 5 24.04 -13.29 11.54
CA CYS A 5 23.29 -12.07 11.31
C CYS A 5 22.42 -12.30 10.07
N THR A 6 21.14 -12.60 10.28
CA THR A 6 20.16 -12.69 9.21
C THR A 6 19.92 -11.29 8.68
N PHE A 7 20.61 -10.93 7.59
CA PHE A 7 20.31 -9.71 6.85
C PHE A 7 18.88 -9.81 6.32
N MET A 8 17.94 -9.10 6.96
CA MET A 8 16.63 -8.85 6.37
C MET A 8 16.86 -8.04 5.09
N TYR A 9 16.57 -8.65 3.94
CA TYR A 9 16.53 -7.95 2.66
C TYR A 9 15.37 -6.97 2.69
N CYS A 10 15.66 -5.72 3.05
CA CYS A 10 14.74 -4.60 2.89
C CYS A 10 14.63 -4.33 1.38
N ASN A 11 13.71 -5.01 0.71
CA ASN A 11 13.34 -4.67 -0.66
C ASN A 11 12.48 -3.40 -0.61
N CYS A 12 13.10 -2.24 -0.37
CA CYS A 12 12.45 -0.95 -0.53
C CYS A 12 11.88 -0.89 -1.95
N VAL A 13 10.55 -0.89 -2.08
CA VAL A 13 9.92 -0.86 -3.39
C VAL A 13 10.28 0.48 -4.05
N LYS A 14 10.92 0.41 -5.21
CA LYS A 14 11.28 1.60 -5.98
C LYS A 14 10.06 2.13 -6.74
N TYR A 15 9.13 2.76 -6.02
CA TYR A 15 7.86 3.19 -6.61
C TYR A 15 7.98 4.17 -7.79
N HIS A 16 9.11 4.85 -7.94
CA HIS A 16 9.36 5.75 -9.07
C HIS A 16 9.62 5.01 -10.39
N GLU A 17 10.03 3.74 -10.33
CA GLU A 17 10.25 2.87 -11.50
C GLU A 17 8.96 2.16 -11.92
N LEU A 18 7.89 2.21 -11.10
CA LEU A 18 6.64 1.52 -11.36
C LEU A 18 5.73 2.29 -12.34
N THR A 19 5.12 1.52 -13.24
CA THR A 19 4.05 1.96 -14.13
C THR A 19 2.79 2.32 -13.34
N ASP A 20 1.92 3.12 -13.96
CA ASP A 20 0.62 3.47 -13.38
C ASP A 20 -0.21 2.22 -13.06
N GLN A 21 -0.13 1.18 -13.90
CA GLN A 21 -0.82 -0.08 -13.66
C GLN A 21 -0.28 -0.75 -12.38
N GLU A 22 1.03 -0.91 -12.25
CA GLU A 22 1.64 -1.54 -11.07
C GLU A 22 1.33 -0.79 -9.77
N LEU A 23 1.30 0.54 -9.80
CA LEU A 23 0.87 1.34 -8.64
C LEU A 23 -0.59 1.08 -8.27
N ASN A 24 -1.49 1.01 -9.25
CA ASN A 24 -2.89 0.69 -8.98
C ASN A 24 -3.04 -0.72 -8.39
N GLU A 25 -2.32 -1.71 -8.94
CA GLU A 25 -2.35 -3.09 -8.42
C GLU A 25 -1.83 -3.17 -6.98
N LEU A 26 -0.74 -2.46 -6.66
CA LEU A 26 -0.24 -2.39 -5.29
C LEU A 26 -1.25 -1.75 -4.34
N CYS A 27 -1.90 -0.66 -4.74
CA CYS A 27 -2.96 -0.04 -3.93
C CYS A 27 -4.08 -1.02 -3.63
N CYS A 28 -4.52 -1.81 -4.62
CA CYS A 28 -5.55 -2.82 -4.42
C CYS A 28 -5.13 -3.85 -3.37
N THR A 29 -3.91 -4.38 -3.50
CA THR A 29 -3.35 -5.34 -2.54
C THR A 29 -3.33 -4.77 -1.13
N ARG A 30 -2.88 -3.52 -0.95
CA ARG A 30 -2.86 -2.84 0.36
C ARG A 30 -4.25 -2.67 0.98
N LEU A 31 -5.25 -2.41 0.14
CA LEU A 31 -6.64 -2.33 0.57
C LEU A 31 -7.28 -3.71 0.85
N GLY A 32 -6.53 -4.80 0.69
CA GLY A 32 -7.02 -6.16 0.86
C GLY A 32 -7.96 -6.61 -0.25
N TRP A 33 -7.82 -6.03 -1.45
CA TRP A 33 -8.58 -6.47 -2.62
C TRP A 33 -7.88 -7.63 -3.29
N GLU A 34 -8.67 -8.51 -3.88
CA GLU A 34 -8.17 -9.76 -4.45
C GLU A 34 -8.60 -9.93 -5.90
N LYS A 35 -7.68 -10.47 -6.72
CA LYS A 35 -8.02 -11.07 -8.01
C LYS A 35 -8.50 -12.50 -7.74
N LYS A 36 -9.81 -12.72 -7.74
CA LYS A 36 -10.38 -14.08 -7.62
C LYS A 36 -10.12 -14.87 -8.89
N SER A 37 -10.03 -16.20 -8.83
CA SER A 37 -9.76 -17.10 -9.98
C SER A 37 -10.92 -18.04 -10.35
N HIS A 38 -11.94 -18.16 -9.50
CA HIS A 38 -12.99 -19.18 -9.61
C HIS A 38 -14.32 -18.68 -10.21
N VAL A 39 -14.46 -17.38 -10.50
CA VAL A 39 -15.65 -16.85 -11.21
C VAL A 39 -15.54 -17.09 -12.73
N TRP A 40 -14.46 -17.75 -13.18
CA TRP A 40 -13.92 -17.60 -14.54
C TRP A 40 -13.80 -18.89 -15.35
N GLU A 41 -14.64 -19.88 -15.08
CA GLU A 41 -14.67 -21.15 -15.83
C GLU A 41 -15.02 -21.01 -17.34
N HIS A 42 -15.20 -19.78 -17.86
CA HIS A 42 -15.71 -19.52 -19.21
C HIS A 42 -14.91 -18.52 -20.06
N GLY A 43 -13.59 -18.43 -19.90
CA GLY A 43 -12.70 -17.88 -20.94
C GLY A 43 -12.79 -16.37 -21.20
N SER A 44 -13.23 -15.58 -20.23
CA SER A 44 -13.33 -14.12 -20.35
C SER A 44 -12.05 -13.38 -19.91
N THR A 45 -11.63 -12.35 -20.65
CA THR A 45 -10.45 -11.48 -20.35
C THR A 45 -10.62 -10.59 -19.12
N TRP A 46 -11.78 -10.65 -18.47
CA TRP A 46 -12.15 -9.84 -17.31
C TRP A 46 -11.24 -10.04 -16.09
N HIS A 47 -10.57 -11.20 -15.97
CA HIS A 47 -9.59 -11.48 -14.92
C HIS A 47 -8.40 -10.49 -14.90
N GLN A 48 -8.12 -9.84 -16.04
CA GLN A 48 -7.08 -8.81 -16.14
C GLN A 48 -7.52 -7.48 -15.53
N HIS A 49 -8.83 -7.32 -15.28
CA HIS A 49 -9.44 -6.04 -14.96
C HIS A 49 -10.36 -6.05 -13.74
N ALA A 50 -10.64 -7.21 -13.12
CA ALA A 50 -11.67 -7.33 -12.08
C ALA A 50 -11.07 -7.60 -10.70
N TRP A 51 -11.17 -6.60 -9.82
CA TRP A 51 -10.82 -6.71 -8.41
C TRP A 51 -12.05 -6.90 -7.52
N PHE A 52 -11.85 -7.55 -6.38
CA PHE A 52 -12.91 -7.84 -5.41
C PHE A 52 -12.52 -7.42 -4.00
N LYS A 53 -13.50 -6.94 -3.22
CA LYS A 53 -13.40 -6.79 -1.76
C LYS A 53 -14.42 -7.71 -1.12
N GLY A 54 -13.97 -8.83 -0.57
CA GLY A 54 -14.87 -9.91 -0.18
C GLY A 54 -15.62 -10.46 -1.40
N GLU A 55 -16.95 -10.43 -1.38
CA GLU A 55 -17.79 -10.88 -2.51
C GLU A 55 -18.14 -9.76 -3.51
N THR A 56 -17.81 -8.51 -3.18
CA THR A 56 -18.17 -7.34 -4.00
C THR A 56 -17.18 -7.13 -5.15
N LEU A 57 -17.69 -7.07 -6.38
CA LEU A 57 -16.93 -6.69 -7.58
C LEU A 57 -16.69 -5.18 -7.60
N LEU A 58 -15.43 -4.78 -7.69
CA LEU A 58 -14.99 -3.38 -7.76
C LEU A 58 -14.55 -2.96 -9.16
N GLY A 59 -14.29 -3.91 -10.07
CA GLY A 59 -13.87 -3.62 -11.44
C GLY A 59 -12.39 -3.25 -11.54
N PHE A 60 -12.04 -2.37 -12.48
CA PHE A 60 -10.67 -1.92 -12.74
C PHE A 60 -10.42 -0.57 -12.03
N PRO A 61 -9.78 -0.56 -10.86
CA PRO A 61 -9.54 0.67 -10.13
C PRO A 61 -8.50 1.53 -10.84
N ASN A 62 -8.75 2.82 -10.81
CA ASN A 62 -7.79 3.82 -11.26
C ASN A 62 -7.69 4.94 -10.22
N PHE A 63 -6.84 4.73 -9.22
CA PHE A 63 -6.51 5.68 -8.16
C PHE A 63 -5.85 6.97 -8.69
N LEU A 64 -5.42 6.98 -9.94
CA LEU A 64 -4.76 8.13 -10.59
C LEU A 64 -5.74 9.04 -11.33
N SER A 65 -7.01 8.63 -11.52
CA SER A 65 -8.00 9.41 -12.29
C SER A 65 -9.43 9.40 -11.75
N GLN A 66 -9.78 8.51 -10.80
CA GLN A 66 -11.15 8.39 -10.30
C GLN A 66 -11.27 8.76 -8.81
N ASP A 67 -12.01 9.83 -8.52
CA ASP A 67 -12.25 10.33 -7.15
C ASP A 67 -12.86 9.32 -6.16
N PRO A 68 -13.83 8.44 -6.52
CA PRO A 68 -14.43 7.50 -5.55
C PRO A 68 -13.43 6.48 -5.00
N VAL A 69 -12.38 6.20 -5.78
CA VAL A 69 -11.35 5.22 -5.46
C VAL A 69 -10.28 5.87 -4.55
N VAL A 70 -10.12 7.20 -4.60
CA VAL A 70 -9.32 7.99 -3.65
C VAL A 70 -9.95 8.00 -2.25
N SER A 71 -11.29 8.04 -2.15
CA SER A 71 -11.98 7.94 -0.85
C SER A 71 -11.67 6.64 -0.11
N GLN A 72 -11.49 5.52 -0.83
CA GLN A 72 -11.13 4.24 -0.19
C GLN A 72 -9.71 4.25 0.39
N LEU A 73 -8.77 4.97 -0.23
CA LEU A 73 -7.43 5.18 0.36
C LEU A 73 -7.53 5.99 1.66
N GLN A 74 -8.33 7.06 1.64
CA GLN A 74 -8.53 7.90 2.82
C GLN A 74 -9.18 7.12 3.97
N GLU A 75 -10.27 6.39 3.70
CA GLU A 75 -10.93 5.54 4.70
C GLU A 75 -9.95 4.53 5.32
N PHE A 76 -9.08 3.93 4.51
CA PHE A 76 -8.05 3.01 5.01
C PHE A 76 -7.04 3.72 5.91
N ILE A 77 -6.50 4.86 5.47
CA ILE A 77 -5.56 5.66 6.26
C ILE A 77 -6.19 6.03 7.62
N GLU A 78 -7.45 6.47 7.62
CA GLU A 78 -8.16 6.87 8.83
C GLU A 78 -8.42 5.68 9.75
N ALA A 79 -8.89 4.56 9.21
CA ALA A 79 -9.16 3.34 9.98
C ALA A 79 -7.88 2.75 10.60
N ARG A 80 -6.72 2.95 9.97
CA ARG A 80 -5.42 2.47 10.46
C ARG A 80 -4.66 3.50 11.28
N GLY A 81 -5.15 4.73 11.40
CA GLY A 81 -4.48 5.80 12.15
C GLY A 81 -3.19 6.32 11.48
N LEU A 82 -3.08 6.22 10.15
CA LEU A 82 -1.87 6.54 9.39
C LEU A 82 -1.84 7.99 8.85
N GLN A 83 -2.70 8.89 9.35
CA GLN A 83 -2.85 10.23 8.78
C GLN A 83 -1.54 11.02 8.84
N ASN A 84 -0.79 10.87 9.93
CA ASN A 84 0.47 11.58 10.16
C ASN A 84 1.58 11.07 9.23
N GLU A 85 1.79 9.75 9.18
CA GLU A 85 2.74 9.09 8.30
C GLU A 85 2.44 9.39 6.83
N TYR A 86 1.17 9.29 6.42
CA TYR A 86 0.74 9.67 5.09
C TYR A 86 1.06 11.14 4.78
N GLY A 87 0.72 12.05 5.70
CA GLY A 87 1.02 13.48 5.57
C GLY A 87 2.51 13.74 5.45
N TYR A 88 3.33 13.08 6.27
CA TYR A 88 4.78 13.16 6.24
C TYR A 88 5.36 12.68 4.90
N CYS A 89 4.97 11.50 4.43
CA CYS A 89 5.42 10.96 3.15
C CYS A 89 5.04 11.88 1.99
N LEU A 90 3.83 12.44 2.02
CA LEU A 90 3.37 13.38 1.00
C LEU A 90 4.19 14.69 1.03
N PHE A 91 4.49 15.21 2.22
CA PHE A 91 5.31 16.40 2.39
C PHE A 91 6.73 16.21 1.86
N GLU A 92 7.30 15.02 2.06
CA GLU A 92 8.63 14.68 1.53
C GLU A 92 8.63 14.52 0.01
N LEU A 93 7.64 13.82 -0.55
CA LEU A 93 7.50 13.62 -2.00
C LEU A 93 7.39 14.95 -2.76
N LEU A 94 6.77 15.94 -2.15
CA LEU A 94 6.60 17.28 -2.72
C LEU A 94 7.78 18.21 -2.41
N GLU A 95 8.81 17.72 -1.70
CA GLU A 95 9.92 18.50 -1.16
C GLU A 95 9.49 19.75 -0.37
N ALA A 96 8.29 19.73 0.20
CA ALA A 96 7.63 20.91 0.75
C ALA A 96 8.36 21.52 1.95
N ARG A 97 9.26 20.75 2.59
CA ARG A 97 10.16 21.25 3.66
C ARG A 97 11.12 22.34 3.21
N LYS A 98 11.44 22.40 1.91
CA LYS A 98 12.33 23.42 1.34
C LYS A 98 11.58 24.71 1.02
N LEU A 99 10.25 24.69 1.11
CA LEU A 99 9.38 25.81 0.76
C LEU A 99 9.02 26.63 2.00
N GLN A 100 8.65 27.89 1.76
CA GLN A 100 8.01 28.70 2.80
C GLN A 100 6.62 28.12 3.14
N HIS A 101 6.16 28.37 4.37
CA HIS A 101 4.96 27.75 4.93
C HIS A 101 3.75 27.82 4.00
N ASP A 102 3.41 29.00 3.49
CA ASP A 102 2.24 29.19 2.62
C ASP A 102 2.36 28.44 1.29
N HIS A 103 3.57 28.41 0.71
CA HIS A 103 3.86 27.64 -0.49
C HIS A 103 3.82 26.13 -0.24
N ALA A 104 4.28 25.68 0.93
CA ALA A 104 4.25 24.27 1.32
C ALA A 104 2.80 23.77 1.40
N TRP A 105 1.91 24.54 2.04
CA TRP A 105 0.47 24.23 2.09
C TRP A 105 -0.18 24.26 0.71
N TYR A 106 0.18 25.25 -0.12
CA TYR A 106 -0.35 25.32 -1.48
C TYR A 106 0.01 24.08 -2.30
N VAL A 107 1.28 23.67 -2.29
CA VAL A 107 1.74 22.49 -3.04
C VAL A 107 1.12 21.22 -2.49
N LEU A 108 0.94 21.11 -1.17
CA LEU A 108 0.24 19.98 -0.54
C LEU A 108 -1.21 19.85 -1.01
N ALA A 109 -1.95 20.96 -1.05
CA ALA A 109 -3.33 20.98 -1.54
C ALA A 109 -3.44 20.56 -3.01
N HIS A 110 -2.43 20.91 -3.82
CA HIS A 110 -2.36 20.63 -5.25
C HIS A 110 -1.55 19.37 -5.59
N ALA A 111 -1.29 18.51 -4.60
CA ALA A 111 -0.60 17.25 -4.82
C ALA A 111 -1.31 16.41 -5.89
N SER A 112 -0.59 16.02 -6.93
CA SER A 112 -1.14 15.21 -8.01
C SER A 112 -1.61 13.83 -7.50
N PRO A 113 -2.53 13.14 -8.20
CA PRO A 113 -2.99 11.81 -7.81
C PRO A 113 -1.83 10.82 -7.60
N ARG A 114 -0.79 10.89 -8.44
CA ARG A 114 0.40 10.06 -8.28
C ARG A 114 1.14 10.32 -6.97
N HIS A 115 1.32 11.58 -6.55
CA HIS A 115 1.93 11.89 -5.25
C HIS A 115 1.13 11.30 -4.10
N ARG A 116 -0.20 11.40 -4.16
CA ARG A 116 -1.10 10.84 -3.13
C ARG A 116 -1.01 9.32 -3.07
N VAL A 117 -1.04 8.64 -4.21
CA VAL A 117 -0.86 7.17 -4.30
C VAL A 117 0.50 6.74 -3.76
N LEU A 118 1.58 7.42 -4.13
CA LEU A 118 2.92 7.11 -3.64
C LEU A 118 3.05 7.32 -2.13
N ALA A 119 2.47 8.40 -1.60
CA ALA A 119 2.44 8.65 -0.17
C ALA A 119 1.67 7.57 0.59
N PHE A 120 0.52 7.13 0.04
CA PHE A 120 -0.25 6.02 0.59
C PHE A 120 0.58 4.74 0.65
N LEU A 121 1.18 4.33 -0.47
CA LEU A 121 1.95 3.09 -0.54
C LEU A 121 3.11 3.10 0.47
N ARG A 122 3.86 4.20 0.56
CA ARG A 122 4.94 4.37 1.55
C ARG A 122 4.43 4.32 2.99
N ALA A 123 3.36 5.04 3.31
CA ALA A 123 2.80 5.07 4.66
C ALA A 123 2.31 3.69 5.11
N THR A 124 1.85 2.86 4.19
CA THR A 124 1.42 1.49 4.50
C THR A 124 2.57 0.48 4.54
N GLU A 125 3.72 0.76 3.92
CA GLU A 125 4.86 -0.16 3.80
C GLU A 125 5.48 -0.50 5.16
N GLU A 126 5.69 0.50 6.01
CA GLU A 126 6.23 0.31 7.35
C GLU A 126 5.30 -0.53 8.24
N GLN A 127 3.97 -0.40 8.06
CA GLN A 127 2.99 -1.17 8.82
C GLN A 127 2.95 -2.64 8.42
N GLU A 128 3.01 -2.97 7.12
CA GLU A 128 3.08 -4.37 6.67
C GLU A 128 4.33 -5.06 7.19
N GLN A 129 5.46 -4.36 7.24
CA GLN A 129 6.71 -4.91 7.78
C GLN A 129 6.60 -5.18 9.29
N LEU A 130 5.94 -4.29 10.04
CA LEU A 130 5.66 -4.48 11.45
C LEU A 130 4.71 -5.67 11.68
N GLU A 131 3.62 -5.78 10.92
CA GLU A 131 2.65 -6.88 11.02
C GLU A 131 3.28 -8.23 10.64
N ALA A 132 4.11 -8.29 9.58
CA ALA A 132 4.85 -9.49 9.19
C ALA A 132 5.86 -9.94 10.27
N THR A 133 6.56 -8.98 10.89
CA THR A 133 7.53 -9.27 11.96
C THR A 133 6.86 -9.83 13.22
N VAL A 134 5.67 -9.33 13.57
CA VAL A 134 4.89 -9.82 14.71
C VAL A 134 4.38 -11.25 14.47
N LEU A 135 3.95 -11.57 13.24
CA LEU A 135 3.49 -12.91 12.88
C LEU A 135 4.63 -13.96 12.90
N ASP A 136 5.82 -13.62 12.41
CA ASP A 136 6.99 -14.51 12.49
C ASP A 136 7.52 -14.70 13.92
N GLY A 137 7.40 -13.67 14.77
CA GLY A 137 7.73 -13.73 16.19
C GLY A 137 6.77 -14.62 17.01
N LEU A 138 5.54 -14.82 16.54
CA LEU A 138 4.55 -15.70 17.16
C LEU A 138 4.67 -17.16 16.68
N SER A 139 5.14 -17.39 15.45
CA SER A 139 5.35 -18.74 14.90
C SER A 139 6.55 -19.47 15.55
N SER A 140 7.47 -18.73 16.17
CA SER A 140 8.67 -19.25 16.81
C SER A 140 8.50 -19.66 18.30
N GLN A 141 7.26 -19.61 18.83
CA GLN A 141 6.92 -20.07 20.19
C GLN A 141 5.98 -21.29 20.21
N GLN A 142 6.32 -22.37 19.51
CA GLN A 142 5.81 -23.70 19.88
C GLN A 142 6.90 -24.47 20.64
N PRO A 143 6.79 -24.65 21.97
CA PRO A 143 7.66 -25.59 22.68
C PRO A 143 7.25 -27.00 22.27
N GLY A 144 8.21 -27.75 21.73
CA GLY A 144 8.05 -29.18 21.48
C GLY A 144 7.68 -29.90 22.78
N LEU A 145 6.47 -30.44 22.82
CA LEU A 145 6.09 -31.46 23.79
C LEU A 145 6.71 -32.78 23.34
N GLY A 146 7.98 -32.96 23.68
CA GLY A 146 8.59 -34.29 23.76
C GLY A 146 8.12 -34.97 25.04
N LYS A 147 7.39 -36.08 24.89
CA LYS A 147 7.54 -37.30 25.68
C LYS A 147 7.17 -38.49 24.82
#